data_AF-A0A7T6XG77-F1
#
_entry.id   AF-A0A7T6XG77-F1
#
_cell.length_a   1.000
_cell.length_b   1.000
_cell.length_c   1.000
_cell.angle_alpha   90.00
_cell.angle_beta   90.00
_cell.angle_gamma   90.00
#
_symmetry.space_group_name_H-M   'P 1'
#
loop_
_entity.id
_entity.type
_entity.pdbx_description
1 polymer ?
#
loop_
_entity_poly.entity_id
_entity_poly.type
_entity_poly.pdbx_seq_one_letter_code
_entity_poly.pdbx_strand_id
1 'polypeptide(L)'
;MPALTDFNTSFEQTCRLLKTAKEAGIKLVFYASALSANDPRHLKSWDPTSIISTKMLDKSAIEDIFGKAGFKSWTILRPGSFLNNFLFPKTMMYQGFTETGALATAFAPETLLPIVAHNHIVQFAAAAVFDPVKFNHQDIEVDSEFWGSTP
;
A
#
# COMPACT_ATOMS: atom_id res chain seq x y z
N MET A 1 -3.12 -16.52 3.19
CA MET A 1 -3.60 -15.67 2.08
C MET A 1 -4.81 -14.88 2.55
N PRO A 2 -5.03 -13.64 2.10
CA PRO A 2 -6.29 -12.94 2.34
C PRO A 2 -7.45 -13.78 1.80
N ALA A 3 -8.61 -13.72 2.43
CA ALA A 3 -9.82 -14.26 1.82
C ALA A 3 -10.08 -13.49 0.52
N LEU A 4 -10.15 -14.20 -0.61
CA LEU A 4 -10.46 -13.60 -1.92
C LEU A 4 -11.96 -13.45 -2.14
N THR A 5 -12.77 -13.92 -1.18
CA THR A 5 -14.24 -13.97 -1.26
C THR A 5 -14.91 -13.00 -0.30
N ASP A 6 -14.19 -12.50 0.71
CA ASP A 6 -14.68 -11.48 1.63
C ASP A 6 -13.71 -10.29 1.61
N PHE A 7 -14.17 -9.21 0.95
CA PHE A 7 -13.40 -7.99 0.81
C PHE A 7 -13.54 -7.06 2.01
N ASN A 8 -14.51 -7.30 2.90
CA ASN A 8 -14.73 -6.50 4.11
C ASN A 8 -13.90 -6.99 5.30
N THR A 9 -13.36 -8.22 5.23
CA THR A 9 -12.59 -8.79 6.34
C THR A 9 -11.47 -7.85 6.81
N SER A 10 -10.72 -7.21 5.90
CA SER A 10 -9.61 -6.33 6.27
C SER A 10 -10.09 -5.10 7.05
N PHE A 11 -11.18 -4.47 6.58
CA PHE A 11 -11.81 -3.34 7.25
C PHE A 11 -12.31 -3.71 8.65
N GLU A 12 -13.03 -4.83 8.78
CA GLU A 12 -13.55 -5.30 10.08
C GLU A 12 -12.42 -5.63 11.06
N GLN A 13 -11.38 -6.34 10.59
CA GLN A 13 -10.19 -6.64 11.39
C GLN A 13 -9.50 -5.37 11.85
N THR A 14 -9.40 -4.37 10.98
CA THR A 14 -8.79 -3.08 11.31
C THR A 14 -9.59 -2.34 12.38
N CYS A 15 -10.92 -2.27 12.26
CA CYS A 15 -11.78 -1.69 13.29
C CYS A 15 -11.56 -2.34 14.65
N ARG A 16 -11.47 -3.68 14.68
CA ARG A 16 -11.21 -4.44 15.92
C ARG A 16 -9.82 -4.13 16.49
N LEU A 17 -8.78 -4.13 15.66
CA LEU A 17 -7.41 -3.82 16.07
C LEU A 17 -7.28 -2.41 16.64
N LEU A 18 -7.87 -1.40 15.98
CA LEU A 18 -7.85 -0.03 16.47
C LEU A 18 -8.59 0.11 17.80
N LYS A 19 -9.74 -0.56 17.96
CA LYS A 19 -10.47 -0.59 19.24
C LYS A 19 -9.60 -1.19 20.35
N THR A 20 -9.05 -2.38 20.13
CA THR A 20 -8.20 -3.07 21.12
C THR A 20 -6.95 -2.26 21.46
N ALA A 21 -6.28 -1.66 20.47
CA ALA A 21 -5.12 -0.80 20.70
C ALA A 21 -5.47 0.42 21.58
N LYS A 22 -6.63 1.03 21.36
CA LYS A 22 -7.12 2.15 22.17
C LYS A 22 -7.42 1.73 23.61
N GLU A 23 -8.09 0.59 23.80
CA GLU A 23 -8.36 0.00 25.12
C GLU A 23 -7.08 -0.35 25.87
N ALA A 24 -6.03 -0.78 25.16
CA ALA A 24 -4.71 -1.04 25.71
C ALA A 24 -3.85 0.22 25.96
N GLY A 25 -4.36 1.42 25.66
CA GLY A 25 -3.64 2.68 25.85
C GLY A 25 -2.50 2.92 24.86
N ILE A 26 -2.50 2.24 23.70
CA ILE A 26 -1.55 2.49 22.62
C ILE A 26 -1.75 3.92 22.11
N LYS A 27 -0.64 4.64 21.93
CA LYS A 27 -0.64 6.07 21.56
C LYS A 27 -0.32 6.30 20.10
N LEU A 28 0.41 5.37 19.48
CA LEU A 28 0.87 5.44 18.10
C LEU A 28 0.40 4.23 17.32
N VAL A 29 -0.15 4.46 16.13
CA VAL A 29 -0.51 3.42 15.17
C VAL A 29 0.02 3.79 13.78
N PHE A 30 0.33 2.81 12.96
CA PHE A 30 0.69 3.03 11.56
C PHE A 30 -0.04 2.05 10.66
N TYR A 31 -0.30 2.47 9.42
CA TYR A 31 -0.96 1.66 8.41
C TYR A 31 -0.17 1.67 7.10
N ALA A 32 0.15 0.47 6.60
CA ALA A 32 0.72 0.31 5.27
C ALA A 32 -0.43 0.09 4.26
N SER A 33 -0.76 1.15 3.54
CA SER A 33 -1.82 1.20 2.55
C SER A 33 -1.31 0.82 1.15
N ALA A 34 -1.49 1.66 0.15
CA ALA A 34 -0.96 1.57 -1.20
C ALA A 34 -1.02 2.96 -1.87
N LEU A 35 -0.21 3.17 -2.92
CA LEU A 35 -0.36 4.37 -3.74
C LEU A 35 -1.79 4.55 -4.26
N SER A 36 -2.20 5.82 -4.36
CA SER A 36 -3.53 6.23 -4.84
C SER A 36 -4.73 5.72 -4.01
N ALA A 37 -4.51 5.13 -2.83
CA ALA A 37 -5.60 4.65 -1.96
C ALA A 37 -6.48 5.77 -1.37
N ASN A 38 -5.99 7.00 -1.34
CA ASN A 38 -6.77 8.17 -0.93
C ASN A 38 -7.92 8.51 -1.89
N ASP A 39 -7.72 8.31 -3.19
CA ASP A 39 -8.74 8.56 -4.21
C ASP A 39 -8.58 7.59 -5.39
N PRO A 40 -8.81 6.29 -5.22
CA PRO A 40 -8.50 5.33 -6.29
C PRO A 40 -9.37 5.53 -7.54
N ARG A 41 -10.47 6.28 -7.45
CA ARG A 41 -11.38 6.58 -8.56
C ARG A 41 -10.82 7.59 -9.55
N HIS A 42 -9.79 8.38 -9.19
CA HIS A 42 -9.15 9.31 -10.14
C HIS A 42 -8.28 8.59 -11.18
N LEU A 43 -7.97 7.31 -10.97
CA LEU A 43 -7.11 6.54 -11.86
C LEU A 43 -7.75 6.39 -13.25
N LYS A 44 -6.99 6.71 -14.31
CA LYS A 44 -7.44 6.66 -15.71
C LYS A 44 -8.05 5.32 -16.11
N SER A 45 -7.53 4.22 -15.55
CA SER A 45 -7.97 2.85 -15.83
C SER A 45 -8.88 2.28 -14.73
N TRP A 46 -9.57 3.14 -13.96
CA TRP A 46 -10.51 2.71 -12.94
C TRP A 46 -11.67 1.91 -13.54
N ASP A 47 -11.84 0.68 -13.06
CA ASP A 47 -12.97 -0.19 -13.40
C ASP A 47 -13.71 -0.58 -12.12
N PRO A 48 -14.91 -0.06 -11.84
CA PRO A 48 -15.63 -0.34 -10.60
C PRO A 48 -16.01 -1.82 -10.43
N THR A 49 -15.95 -2.63 -11.49
CA THR A 49 -16.29 -4.06 -11.46
C THR A 49 -15.07 -4.94 -11.17
N SER A 50 -13.87 -4.39 -11.24
CA SER A 50 -12.62 -5.13 -10.99
C SER A 50 -12.40 -5.41 -9.49
N ILE A 51 -11.91 -6.61 -9.20
CA ILE A 51 -11.47 -7.02 -7.85
C ILE A 51 -10.42 -6.06 -7.28
N ILE A 52 -9.56 -5.49 -8.14
CA ILE A 52 -8.54 -4.53 -7.73
C ILE A 52 -9.19 -3.25 -7.19
N SER A 53 -10.21 -2.74 -7.89
CA SER A 53 -10.96 -1.56 -7.49
C SER A 53 -11.67 -1.77 -6.14
N THR A 54 -12.27 -2.95 -5.93
CA THR A 54 -12.84 -3.32 -4.62
C THR A 54 -11.78 -3.28 -3.52
N LYS A 55 -10.60 -3.86 -3.74
CA LYS A 55 -9.49 -3.84 -2.77
C LYS A 55 -8.94 -2.44 -2.51
N MET A 56 -8.92 -1.57 -3.52
CA MET A 56 -8.51 -0.19 -3.35
C MET A 56 -9.51 0.63 -2.52
N LEU A 57 -10.82 0.38 -2.68
CA LEU A 57 -11.84 1.00 -1.83
C LEU A 57 -11.76 0.51 -0.38
N ASP A 58 -11.47 -0.77 -0.14
CA ASP A 58 -11.21 -1.31 1.20
C ASP A 58 -10.04 -0.56 1.88
N LYS A 59 -8.94 -0.36 1.15
CA LYS A 59 -7.80 0.45 1.64
C LYS A 59 -8.19 1.90 1.93
N SER A 60 -8.94 2.54 1.03
CA SER A 60 -9.43 3.92 1.18
C SER A 60 -10.29 4.07 2.44
N ALA A 61 -11.22 3.13 2.67
CA ALA A 61 -12.06 3.12 3.86
C ALA A 61 -11.24 2.90 5.14
N ILE A 62 -10.17 2.11 5.10
CA ILE A 62 -9.25 1.94 6.22
C ILE A 62 -8.49 3.25 6.53
N GLU A 63 -8.00 3.96 5.51
CA GLU A 63 -7.34 5.26 5.72
C GLU A 63 -8.27 6.26 6.40
N ASP A 64 -9.54 6.31 5.97
CA ASP A 64 -10.56 7.19 6.55
C ASP A 64 -10.79 6.95 8.05
N ILE A 65 -10.80 5.68 8.50
CA ILE A 65 -10.99 5.38 9.92
C ILE A 65 -9.71 5.61 10.73
N PHE A 66 -8.53 5.44 10.14
CA PHE A 66 -7.26 5.72 10.82
C PHE A 66 -7.17 7.18 11.25
N GLY A 67 -7.53 8.11 10.36
CA GLY A 67 -7.59 9.54 10.66
C GLY A 67 -8.61 9.91 11.74
N LYS A 68 -9.67 9.11 11.92
CA LYS A 68 -10.79 9.36 12.85
C LYS A 68 -10.69 8.58 14.17
N ALA A 69 -9.76 7.63 14.29
CA ALA A 69 -9.70 6.72 15.44
C ALA A 69 -9.28 7.39 16.77
N GLY A 70 -8.74 8.61 16.70
CA GLY A 70 -8.41 9.43 17.87
C GLY A 70 -7.17 8.95 18.63
N PHE A 71 -6.21 8.35 17.93
CA PHE A 71 -4.87 8.09 18.46
C PHE A 71 -4.09 9.40 18.60
N LYS A 72 -3.15 9.45 19.55
CA LYS A 72 -2.30 10.63 19.74
C LYS A 72 -1.38 10.86 18.55
N SER A 73 -0.90 9.77 17.95
CA SER A 73 -0.17 9.81 16.70
C SER A 73 -0.61 8.69 15.77
N TRP A 74 -0.75 9.01 14.49
CA TRP A 74 -0.96 8.03 13.44
C TRP A 74 -0.21 8.43 12.17
N THR A 75 0.21 7.43 11.41
CA THR A 75 0.90 7.63 10.12
C THR A 75 0.40 6.60 9.10
N ILE A 76 0.14 7.06 7.88
CA ILE A 76 -0.23 6.20 6.75
C ILE A 76 0.95 6.19 5.78
N LEU A 77 1.44 5.00 5.44
CA LEU A 77 2.43 4.79 4.40
C LEU A 77 1.74 4.22 3.16
N ARG A 78 1.95 4.84 1.99
CA ARG A 78 1.43 4.42 0.69
C ARG A 78 2.59 3.94 -0.18
N PRO A 79 3.04 2.69 -0.02
CA PRO A 79 4.18 2.19 -0.78
C PRO A 79 3.81 1.93 -2.24
N GLY A 80 4.80 2.11 -3.12
CA GLY A 80 4.76 1.69 -4.52
C GLY A 80 4.80 0.18 -4.72
N SER A 81 5.00 -0.24 -5.97
CA SER A 81 5.11 -1.65 -6.32
C SER A 81 6.39 -2.26 -5.77
N PHE A 82 6.30 -3.41 -5.12
CA PHE A 82 7.43 -3.99 -4.41
C PHE A 82 8.47 -4.58 -5.36
N LEU A 83 9.73 -4.20 -5.17
CA LEU A 83 10.85 -4.78 -5.92
C LEU A 83 10.91 -6.31 -5.79
N ASN A 84 10.60 -6.87 -4.61
CA ASN A 84 10.62 -8.33 -4.42
C ASN A 84 9.49 -9.06 -5.18
N ASN A 85 8.56 -8.36 -5.83
CA ASN A 85 7.61 -9.04 -6.71
C ASN A 85 8.35 -9.76 -7.86
N PHE A 86 9.51 -9.24 -8.29
CA PHE A 86 10.38 -9.81 -9.32
C PHE A 86 11.30 -10.93 -8.80
N LEU A 87 11.13 -11.37 -7.56
CA LEU A 87 11.89 -12.49 -6.95
C LEU A 87 10.98 -13.71 -6.72
N PHE A 88 11.56 -14.90 -6.64
CA PHE A 88 10.83 -16.12 -6.34
C PHE A 88 10.16 -16.06 -4.94
N PRO A 89 8.91 -16.55 -4.77
CA PRO A 89 8.06 -17.21 -5.78
C PRO A 89 7.19 -16.25 -6.59
N LYS A 90 7.15 -14.95 -6.25
CA LYS A 90 6.26 -13.97 -6.89
C LYS A 90 6.59 -13.73 -8.36
N THR A 91 7.86 -13.89 -8.73
CA THR A 91 8.30 -13.79 -10.12
C THR A 91 7.55 -14.74 -11.07
N MET A 92 7.00 -15.84 -10.56
CA MET A 92 6.22 -16.81 -11.34
C MET A 92 4.91 -16.23 -11.88
N MET A 93 4.46 -15.07 -11.38
CA MET A 93 3.29 -14.36 -11.92
C MET A 93 3.60 -13.65 -13.24
N TYR A 94 4.87 -13.43 -13.56
CA TYR A 94 5.32 -12.76 -14.79
C TYR A 94 5.79 -13.80 -15.81
N GLN A 95 4.84 -14.35 -16.57
CA GLN A 95 5.13 -15.40 -17.55
C GLN A 95 6.20 -14.95 -18.55
N GLY A 96 7.22 -15.79 -18.77
CA GLY A 96 8.32 -15.52 -19.70
C GLY A 96 9.43 -14.65 -19.13
N PHE A 97 9.25 -14.01 -17.97
CA PHE A 97 10.23 -13.08 -17.42
C PHE A 97 11.52 -13.79 -17.01
N THR A 98 11.43 -14.93 -16.33
CA THR A 98 12.59 -15.71 -15.89
C THR A 98 13.34 -16.37 -17.04
N GLU A 99 12.66 -16.65 -18.15
CA GLU A 99 13.24 -17.30 -19.32
C GLU A 99 13.90 -16.31 -20.28
N THR A 100 13.28 -15.14 -20.48
CA THR A 100 13.72 -14.17 -21.50
C THR A 100 14.42 -12.95 -20.92
N GLY A 101 14.29 -12.68 -19.61
CA GLY A 101 14.71 -11.44 -18.98
C GLY A 101 13.82 -10.23 -19.35
N ALA A 102 12.77 -10.43 -20.15
CA ALA A 102 11.86 -9.37 -20.59
C ALA A 102 10.52 -9.45 -19.85
N LEU A 103 10.07 -8.32 -19.31
CA LEU A 103 8.79 -8.21 -18.64
C LEU A 103 7.70 -7.85 -19.65
N ALA A 104 6.89 -8.83 -20.08
CA ALA A 104 5.70 -8.57 -20.88
C ALA A 104 4.62 -7.91 -19.99
N THR A 105 4.16 -6.72 -20.38
CA THR A 105 3.19 -5.94 -19.60
C THR A 105 2.16 -5.25 -20.50
N ALA A 106 1.00 -4.92 -19.91
CA ALA A 106 -0.04 -4.12 -20.54
C ALA A 106 0.17 -2.60 -20.35
N PHE A 107 1.23 -2.18 -19.65
CA PHE A 107 1.56 -0.77 -19.49
C PHE A 107 1.96 -0.14 -20.81
N ALA A 108 1.58 1.13 -21.01
CA ALA A 108 2.05 1.91 -22.14
C ALA A 108 3.56 2.19 -22.00
N PRO A 109 4.33 2.34 -23.09
CA PRO A 109 5.78 2.54 -23.04
C PRO A 109 6.24 3.72 -22.17
N GLU A 110 5.38 4.73 -22.02
CA GLU A 110 5.65 5.96 -21.28
C GLU A 110 5.25 5.85 -19.80
N THR A 111 4.72 4.70 -19.38
CA THR A 111 4.27 4.47 -18.00
C THR A 111 5.48 4.36 -17.09
N LEU A 112 5.56 5.26 -16.10
CA LEU A 112 6.51 5.18 -15.01
C LEU A 112 5.87 4.46 -13.82
N LEU A 113 6.46 3.34 -13.42
CA LEU A 113 6.04 2.53 -12.28
C LEU A 113 6.83 2.95 -11.04
N PRO A 114 6.19 3.46 -9.98
CA PRO A 114 6.85 3.69 -8.71
C PRO A 114 7.20 2.34 -8.09
N ILE A 115 8.49 2.03 -8.04
CA ILE A 115 9.03 0.81 -7.44
C ILE A 115 9.60 1.14 -6.07
N VAL A 116 9.36 0.26 -5.11
CA VAL A 116 9.84 0.41 -3.75
C VAL A 116 10.57 -0.83 -3.26
N ALA A 117 11.75 -0.62 -2.69
CA ALA A 117 12.46 -1.64 -1.95
C ALA A 117 11.89 -1.74 -0.53
N HIS A 118 11.70 -2.96 -0.02
CA HIS A 118 11.06 -3.19 1.28
C HIS A 118 11.78 -2.48 2.45
N ASN A 119 13.10 -2.40 2.38
CA ASN A 119 13.93 -1.70 3.37
C ASN A 119 13.55 -0.22 3.50
N HIS A 120 13.19 0.46 2.41
CA HIS A 120 12.80 1.87 2.48
C HIS A 120 11.44 2.05 3.17
N ILE A 121 10.47 1.16 2.93
CA ILE A 121 9.20 1.16 3.68
C ILE A 121 9.47 1.01 5.19
N VAL A 122 10.34 0.06 5.56
CA VAL A 122 10.70 -0.19 6.96
C VAL A 122 11.43 1.00 7.59
N GLN A 123 12.29 1.70 6.84
CA GLN A 123 12.96 2.90 7.33
C GLN A 123 11.96 4.01 7.66
N PHE A 124 10.96 4.26 6.81
CA PHE A 124 9.90 5.23 7.10
C PHE A 124 9.03 4.79 8.29
N ALA A 125 8.69 3.50 8.37
CA ALA A 125 7.92 2.97 9.49
C ALA A 125 8.69 3.12 10.82
N ALA A 126 9.99 2.78 10.83
CA ALA A 126 10.85 2.95 11.99
C ALA A 126 11.00 4.44 12.36
N ALA A 127 11.17 5.32 11.38
CA ALA A 127 11.26 6.76 11.60
C ALA A 127 9.97 7.31 12.24
N ALA A 128 8.80 6.86 11.79
CA ALA A 128 7.52 7.24 12.39
C ALA A 128 7.37 6.76 13.84
N VAL A 129 7.92 5.59 14.18
CA VAL A 129 7.93 5.06 15.55
C VAL A 129 8.89 5.85 16.44
N PHE A 130 10.09 6.18 15.97
CA PHE A 130 11.12 6.87 16.76
C PHE A 130 10.90 8.38 16.86
N ASP A 131 10.21 8.99 15.90
CA ASP A 131 9.84 10.41 15.91
C ASP A 131 8.35 10.61 15.63
N PRO A 132 7.48 10.20 16.57
CA PRO A 132 6.03 10.19 16.36
C PRO A 132 5.42 11.58 16.23
N VAL A 133 6.15 12.64 16.58
CA VAL A 133 5.70 14.04 16.44
C VAL A 133 5.92 14.52 15.01
N LYS A 134 7.10 14.23 14.43
CA LYS A 134 7.42 14.61 13.05
C LYS A 134 6.51 13.93 12.03
N PHE A 135 6.16 12.66 12.28
CA PHE A 135 5.36 11.85 11.36
C PHE A 135 3.87 11.80 11.72
N ASN A 136 3.44 12.65 12.67
CA ASN A 136 2.07 12.67 13.14
C ASN A 136 1.09 13.15 12.06
N HIS A 137 -0.02 12.42 11.88
CA HIS A 137 -1.11 12.75 10.97
C HIS A 137 -0.64 12.95 9.52
N GLN A 138 0.35 12.16 9.11
CA GLN A 138 0.91 12.24 7.77
C GLN A 138 0.52 11.03 6.94
N ASP A 139 0.25 11.33 5.67
CA ASP A 139 0.13 10.37 4.60
C ASP A 139 1.39 10.47 3.74
N ILE A 140 2.13 9.38 3.63
CA ILE A 140 3.46 9.39 3.03
C ILE A 140 3.49 8.38 1.89
N GLU A 141 3.65 8.87 0.67
CA GLU A 141 3.94 8.03 -0.48
C GLU A 141 5.40 7.58 -0.41
N VAL A 142 5.65 6.29 -0.64
CA VAL A 142 6.97 5.69 -0.52
C VAL A 142 7.33 4.94 -1.79
N ASP A 143 8.24 5.52 -2.56
CA ASP A 143 8.93 4.91 -3.69
C ASP A 143 10.45 5.03 -3.51
N SER A 144 11.19 4.20 -4.24
CA SER A 144 12.66 4.21 -4.28
C SER A 144 13.15 4.78 -5.59
N GLU A 145 12.45 4.47 -6.66
CA GLU A 145 12.71 4.94 -8.02
C GLU A 145 11.48 4.71 -8.90
N PHE A 146 11.45 5.38 -10.05
CA PHE A 146 10.47 5.13 -11.09
C PHE A 146 11.09 4.25 -12.19
N TRP A 147 10.46 3.12 -12.50
CA TRP A 147 10.84 2.25 -13.61
C TRP A 147 9.96 2.50 -14.82
N GLY A 148 10.57 2.64 -15.99
CA GLY A 148 9.87 2.70 -17.26
C GLY A 148 10.87 2.79 -18.40
N SER A 149 10.39 2.64 -19.62
CA SER A 149 11.19 2.97 -20.80
C SER A 149 11.37 4.48 -20.85
N THR A 150 12.60 4.96 -20.68
CA THR A 150 12.94 6.30 -21.14
C THR A 150 12.70 6.35 -22.66
N PRO A 151 12.13 7.46 -23.19
CA PRO A 151 12.05 7.64 -24.64
C PRO A 151 13.42 7.57 -25.31
#